data_AF-A0A351R682-F1
#
_entry.id   AF-A0A351R682-F1
#
_cell.length_a   1.000
_cell.length_b   1.000
_cell.length_c   1.000
_cell.angle_alpha   90.00
_cell.angle_beta   90.00
_cell.angle_gamma   90.00
#
_symmetry.space_group_name_H-M   'P 1'
#
loop_
_entity.id
_entity.type
_entity.pdbx_description
1 polymer ?
#
loop_
_entity_poly.entity_id
_entity_poly.type
_entity_poly.pdbx_seq_one_letter_code
_entity_poly.pdbx_strand_id
1 'polypeptide(L)'
;MKDTRLLKIFNDTKDILCKYDYYIHTVKRILHLTNTELKIPHLMGLQYVGRPNQYAGDFGVYAVKKGRITLESLEKLVKKYYKTKEKQDRMLKLIHLKLDYLYLLPEMFCSYSKLYLFDINHNPDSEFDSDYLLIHRMEDKVLHLGIVKAQGKEKGLCHCNSFITTYVAERDYDILYRDLSHSYEITKIVREDKITKQAEVIYQSEQASLREKSGIEKMLYAVGIEPEEKLVRYIMKLNVKFGEYHTLDMLSDTEQLMKKCRDKRDEALVKDFISLWRKCGRLR
;
A
#
# COMPACT_ATOMS: atom_id res chain seq x y z
N MET A 1 -9.42 5.92 33.04
CA MET A 1 -9.80 5.96 31.61
C MET A 1 -9.21 4.72 30.94
N LYS A 2 -9.97 3.98 30.12
CA LYS A 2 -9.46 2.76 29.45
C LYS A 2 -8.39 3.18 28.42
N ASP A 3 -7.21 2.57 28.45
CA ASP A 3 -6.17 2.84 27.44
C ASP A 3 -6.63 2.30 26.08
N THR A 4 -6.89 3.21 25.13
CA THR A 4 -7.43 2.90 23.79
C THR A 4 -6.40 3.06 22.67
N ARG A 5 -5.13 3.34 22.99
CA ARG A 5 -4.10 3.65 21.98
C ARG A 5 -3.90 2.50 20.99
N LEU A 6 -3.80 1.25 21.47
CA LEU A 6 -3.68 0.08 20.59
C LEU A 6 -4.91 -0.11 19.69
N LEU A 7 -6.11 0.16 20.22
CA LEU A 7 -7.35 0.09 19.44
C LEU A 7 -7.37 1.15 18.34
N LYS A 8 -6.88 2.36 18.63
CA LYS A 8 -6.75 3.42 17.62
C LYS A 8 -5.82 2.98 16.50
N ILE A 9 -4.59 2.54 16.82
CA ILE A 9 -3.62 2.06 15.82
C ILE A 9 -4.20 0.91 14.98
N PHE A 10 -4.91 -0.02 15.63
CA PHE A 10 -5.58 -1.12 14.95
C PHE A 10 -6.62 -0.64 13.94
N ASN A 11 -7.51 0.28 14.34
CA ASN A 11 -8.56 0.81 13.46
C ASN A 11 -7.96 1.64 12.32
N ASP A 12 -6.99 2.50 12.60
CA ASP A 12 -6.31 3.30 11.59
C ASP A 12 -5.64 2.37 10.54
N THR A 13 -4.98 1.30 10.99
CA THR A 13 -4.35 0.30 10.10
C THR A 13 -5.40 -0.50 9.30
N LYS A 14 -6.53 -0.84 9.93
CA LYS A 14 -7.64 -1.53 9.27
C LYS A 14 -8.21 -0.69 8.14
N ASP A 15 -8.41 0.60 8.37
CA ASP A 15 -8.97 1.52 7.37
C ASP A 15 -8.06 1.70 6.15
N ILE A 16 -6.78 1.38 6.30
CA ILE A 16 -5.80 1.36 5.22
C ILE A 16 -5.79 -0.03 4.55
N LEU A 17 -5.41 -1.09 5.28
CA LEU A 17 -5.09 -2.38 4.67
C LEU A 17 -6.28 -3.32 4.47
N CYS A 18 -7.36 -3.17 5.24
CA CYS A 18 -8.50 -4.09 5.19
C CYS A 18 -9.65 -3.53 4.37
N LYS A 19 -9.79 -2.20 4.30
CA LYS A 19 -10.81 -1.54 3.49
C LYS A 19 -10.54 -1.63 1.99
N TYR A 20 -9.27 -1.64 1.60
CA TYR A 20 -8.86 -1.58 0.19
C TYR A 20 -8.08 -2.82 -0.24
N ASP A 21 -8.22 -3.16 -1.52
CA ASP A 21 -7.25 -3.95 -2.27
C ASP A 21 -6.25 -2.99 -2.92
N TYR A 22 -4.98 -3.38 -2.98
CA TYR A 22 -3.93 -2.60 -3.66
C TYR A 22 -3.31 -3.42 -4.78
N TYR A 23 -3.27 -2.85 -5.98
CA TYR A 23 -2.62 -3.44 -7.13
C TYR A 23 -1.31 -2.70 -7.40
N ILE A 24 -0.19 -3.34 -7.10
CA ILE A 24 1.15 -2.80 -7.36
C ILE A 24 1.59 -3.26 -8.74
N HIS A 25 1.62 -2.33 -9.70
CA HIS A 25 2.06 -2.59 -11.06
C HIS A 25 3.56 -2.43 -11.18
N THR A 26 4.18 -3.42 -11.80
CA THR A 26 5.57 -3.40 -12.28
C THR A 26 5.55 -3.68 -13.79
N VAL A 27 6.70 -3.54 -14.46
CA VAL A 27 6.81 -3.82 -15.90
C VAL A 27 6.39 -5.25 -16.27
N LYS A 28 6.63 -6.23 -15.39
CA LYS A 28 6.43 -7.66 -15.72
C LYS A 28 5.22 -8.31 -15.04
N ARG A 29 4.66 -7.68 -14.01
CA ARG A 29 3.61 -8.30 -13.17
C ARG A 29 2.83 -7.26 -12.37
N ILE A 30 1.65 -7.67 -11.92
CA ILE A 30 0.83 -6.96 -10.95
C ILE A 30 0.80 -7.81 -9.67
N LEU A 31 1.11 -7.20 -8.52
CA LEU A 31 0.88 -7.80 -7.21
C LEU A 31 -0.44 -7.29 -6.67
N HIS A 32 -1.36 -8.20 -6.34
CA HIS A 32 -2.61 -7.87 -5.69
C HIS A 32 -2.45 -8.07 -4.18
N LEU A 33 -2.35 -6.98 -3.45
CA LEU A 33 -2.30 -6.98 -2.00
C LEU A 33 -3.71 -6.87 -1.44
N THR A 34 -4.07 -7.85 -0.62
CA THR A 34 -5.30 -7.83 0.15
C THR A 34 -5.01 -8.27 1.58
N ASN A 35 -5.54 -7.59 2.58
CA ASN A 35 -5.39 -8.00 3.97
C ASN A 35 -6.74 -8.12 4.68
N THR A 36 -6.76 -8.97 5.70
CA THR A 36 -7.82 -9.02 6.71
C THR A 36 -7.29 -8.54 8.05
N GLU A 37 -8.20 -8.28 8.98
CA GLU A 37 -7.85 -7.82 10.33
C GLU A 37 -6.89 -8.77 11.06
N LEU A 38 -6.85 -10.05 10.68
CA LEU A 38 -6.04 -11.10 11.32
C LEU A 38 -4.53 -10.83 11.25
N LYS A 39 -4.09 -10.08 10.23
CA LYS A 39 -2.67 -9.73 10.05
C LYS A 39 -2.27 -8.47 10.83
N ILE A 40 -3.22 -7.63 11.23
CA ILE A 40 -2.94 -6.35 11.90
C ILE A 40 -2.14 -6.55 13.21
N PRO A 41 -2.49 -7.50 14.11
CA PRO A 41 -1.70 -7.74 15.32
C PRO A 41 -0.23 -8.05 15.03
N HIS A 42 0.06 -8.79 13.95
CA HIS A 42 1.42 -9.13 13.58
C HIS A 42 2.20 -7.92 13.00
N LEU A 43 1.51 -7.06 12.25
CA LEU A 43 2.06 -5.79 11.78
C LEU A 43 2.39 -4.86 12.96
N MET A 44 1.54 -4.85 13.98
CA MET A 44 1.72 -4.12 15.25
C MET A 44 2.83 -4.71 16.16
N GLY A 45 3.41 -5.86 15.82
CA GLY A 45 4.47 -6.49 16.62
C GLY A 45 3.97 -7.39 17.76
N LEU A 46 2.67 -7.69 17.81
CA LEU A 46 2.08 -8.46 18.90
C LEU A 46 2.47 -9.94 18.91
N GLN A 47 3.07 -10.46 17.83
CA GLN A 47 3.68 -11.80 17.79
C GLN A 47 4.82 -11.98 18.80
N TYR A 48 5.46 -10.88 19.20
CA TYR A 48 6.53 -10.88 20.19
C TYR A 48 6.03 -10.80 21.63
N VAL A 49 4.72 -10.69 21.85
CA VAL A 49 4.13 -10.48 23.17
C VAL A 49 3.59 -11.80 23.72
N GLY A 50 3.93 -12.12 24.96
CA GLY A 50 3.48 -13.37 25.58
C GLY A 50 4.21 -14.60 25.05
N ARG A 51 3.49 -15.71 24.90
CA ARG A 51 4.02 -16.91 24.22
C ARG A 51 4.16 -16.62 22.71
N PRO A 52 5.07 -17.32 22.00
CA PRO A 52 5.25 -17.13 20.55
C PRO A 52 3.91 -17.17 19.81
N ASN A 53 3.65 -16.14 19.00
CA ASN A 53 2.44 -15.98 18.18
C ASN A 53 1.11 -15.97 18.97
N GLN A 54 1.12 -15.86 20.30
CA GLN A 54 -0.09 -15.88 21.13
C GLN A 54 -1.09 -14.80 20.72
N TYR A 55 -0.60 -13.59 20.45
CA TYR A 55 -1.42 -12.46 20.01
C TYR A 55 -1.33 -12.21 18.50
N ALA A 56 -0.86 -13.17 17.71
CA ALA A 56 -1.06 -13.15 16.26
C ALA A 56 -2.47 -13.66 15.92
N GLY A 57 -3.08 -13.18 14.84
CA GLY A 57 -4.38 -13.67 14.37
C GLY A 57 -5.57 -13.32 15.27
N ASP A 58 -6.57 -14.19 15.31
CA ASP A 58 -7.88 -13.97 15.92
C ASP A 58 -7.81 -13.52 17.39
N PHE A 59 -6.98 -14.20 18.18
CA PHE A 59 -6.84 -13.87 19.60
C PHE A 59 -6.27 -12.48 19.80
N GLY A 60 -5.30 -12.07 18.98
CA GLY A 60 -4.76 -10.72 18.97
C GLY A 60 -5.82 -9.67 18.65
N VAL A 61 -6.59 -9.90 17.58
CA VAL A 61 -7.71 -9.02 17.18
C VAL A 61 -8.71 -8.85 18.32
N TYR A 62 -9.14 -9.97 18.91
CA TYR A 62 -10.05 -9.97 20.03
C TYR A 62 -9.49 -9.22 21.24
N ALA A 63 -8.23 -9.48 21.59
CA ALA A 63 -7.58 -8.88 22.74
C ALA A 63 -7.49 -7.35 22.61
N VAL A 64 -7.12 -6.85 21.43
CA VAL A 64 -7.06 -5.40 21.15
C VAL A 64 -8.45 -4.79 21.20
N LYS A 65 -9.43 -5.35 20.48
CA LYS A 65 -10.81 -4.81 20.43
C LYS A 65 -11.50 -4.78 21.78
N LYS A 66 -11.27 -5.79 22.63
CA LYS A 66 -11.84 -5.83 23.99
C LYS A 66 -10.99 -5.06 25.00
N GLY A 67 -9.81 -4.57 24.64
CA GLY A 67 -8.87 -3.92 25.54
C GLY A 67 -8.36 -4.86 26.63
N ARG A 68 -8.20 -6.15 26.31
CA ARG A 68 -7.55 -7.15 27.15
C ARG A 68 -6.02 -7.09 27.06
N ILE A 69 -5.51 -6.37 26.06
CA ILE A 69 -4.12 -5.97 25.95
C ILE A 69 -4.05 -4.44 25.83
N THR A 70 -3.20 -3.84 26.63
CA THR A 70 -2.83 -2.42 26.65
C THR A 70 -1.32 -2.28 26.45
N LEU A 71 -0.84 -1.06 26.18
CA LEU A 71 0.60 -0.79 26.09
C LEU A 71 1.34 -1.19 27.37
N GLU A 72 0.78 -0.88 28.54
CA GLU A 72 1.37 -1.27 29.82
C GLU A 72 1.44 -2.80 29.99
N SER A 73 0.38 -3.52 29.62
CA SER A 73 0.38 -4.98 29.71
C SER A 73 1.38 -5.62 28.74
N LEU A 74 1.59 -5.00 27.58
CA LEU A 74 2.55 -5.44 26.59
C LEU A 74 3.97 -5.41 27.18
N GLU A 75 4.35 -4.29 27.81
CA GLU A 75 5.66 -4.17 28.46
C GLU A 75 5.86 -5.21 29.55
N LYS A 76 4.84 -5.44 30.39
CA LYS A 76 4.87 -6.47 31.44
C LYS A 76 5.03 -7.87 30.85
N LEU A 77 4.34 -8.17 29.76
CA LEU A 77 4.43 -9.46 29.08
C LEU A 77 5.81 -9.68 28.44
N VAL A 78 6.39 -8.68 27.78
CA VAL A 78 7.75 -8.80 27.25
C VAL A 78 8.76 -9.05 28.38
N LYS A 79 8.68 -8.30 29.49
CA LYS A 79 9.53 -8.53 30.66
C LYS A 79 9.37 -9.93 31.27
N LYS A 80 8.16 -10.49 31.24
CA LYS A 80 7.86 -11.83 31.77
C LYS A 80 8.42 -12.96 30.90
N TYR A 81 8.36 -12.83 29.57
CA TYR A 81 8.63 -13.95 28.66
C TYR A 81 10.05 -13.95 28.08
N TYR A 82 10.77 -12.83 28.08
CA TYR A 82 12.18 -12.78 27.66
C TYR A 82 13.11 -12.72 28.86
N LYS A 83 14.12 -13.62 28.90
CA LYS A 83 14.96 -13.85 30.09
C LYS A 83 15.97 -12.75 30.39
N THR A 84 16.57 -12.16 29.35
CA THR A 84 17.67 -11.20 29.48
C THR A 84 17.18 -9.78 29.22
N LYS A 85 17.69 -8.80 29.96
CA LYS A 85 17.36 -7.38 29.81
C LYS A 85 17.58 -6.88 28.37
N GLU A 86 18.70 -7.26 27.76
CA GLU A 86 19.04 -6.93 26.36
C GLU A 86 17.95 -7.38 25.38
N LYS A 87 17.50 -8.65 25.47
CA LYS A 87 16.42 -9.17 24.63
C LYS A 87 15.09 -8.46 24.91
N GLN A 88 14.77 -8.18 26.17
CA GLN A 88 13.55 -7.42 26.51
C GLN A 88 13.56 -6.05 25.84
N ASP A 89 14.66 -5.31 25.96
CA ASP A 89 14.80 -3.96 25.41
C ASP A 89 14.77 -3.98 23.88
N ARG A 90 15.41 -4.97 23.25
CA ARG A 90 15.33 -5.18 21.78
C ARG A 90 13.89 -5.42 21.32
N MET A 91 13.14 -6.30 21.98
CA MET A 91 11.76 -6.61 21.61
C MET A 91 10.83 -5.43 21.83
N LEU A 92 10.96 -4.71 22.96
CA LEU A 92 10.20 -3.50 23.21
C LEU A 92 10.48 -2.45 22.15
N LYS A 93 11.75 -2.20 21.82
CA LYS A 93 12.13 -1.27 20.77
C LYS A 93 11.47 -1.62 19.43
N LEU A 94 11.52 -2.89 19.02
CA LEU A 94 10.87 -3.35 17.78
C LEU A 94 9.37 -3.12 17.77
N ILE A 95 8.69 -3.41 18.90
CA ILE A 95 7.25 -3.22 19.02
C ILE A 95 6.90 -1.72 18.97
N HIS A 96 7.60 -0.89 19.74
CA HIS A 96 7.34 0.55 19.76
C HIS A 96 7.56 1.17 18.38
N LEU A 97 8.66 0.85 17.70
CA LEU A 97 8.89 1.33 16.33
C LEU A 97 7.78 0.93 15.36
N LYS A 98 7.23 -0.29 15.49
CA LYS A 98 6.07 -0.69 14.68
C LYS A 98 4.86 0.17 15.01
N LEU A 99 4.49 0.26 16.27
CA LEU A 99 3.30 0.98 16.73
C LEU A 99 3.36 2.47 16.41
N ASP A 100 4.53 3.08 16.59
CA ASP A 100 4.75 4.50 16.43
C ASP A 100 4.77 4.92 14.96
N TYR A 101 5.13 4.04 14.02
CA TYR A 101 5.28 4.37 12.60
C TYR A 101 4.31 3.68 11.64
N LEU A 102 3.43 2.79 12.13
CA LEU A 102 2.46 2.11 11.27
C LEU A 102 1.52 3.08 10.53
N TYR A 103 1.32 4.27 11.08
CA TYR A 103 0.54 5.34 10.46
C TYR A 103 1.13 5.84 9.12
N LEU A 104 2.40 5.51 8.82
CA LEU A 104 3.07 5.86 7.56
C LEU A 104 2.82 4.85 6.43
N LEU A 105 2.03 3.79 6.65
CA LEU A 105 1.61 2.89 5.56
C LEU A 105 1.01 3.61 4.34
N PRO A 106 0.16 4.66 4.48
CA PRO A 106 -0.35 5.38 3.32
C PRO A 106 0.76 6.02 2.51
N GLU A 107 1.76 6.61 3.18
CA GLU A 107 2.93 7.23 2.55
C GLU A 107 3.68 6.20 1.69
N MET A 108 3.92 5.00 2.23
CA MET A 108 4.58 3.92 1.48
C MET A 108 3.87 3.55 0.17
N PHE A 109 2.54 3.71 0.10
CA PHE A 109 1.75 3.39 -1.08
C PHE A 109 1.55 4.57 -2.05
N CYS A 110 1.62 5.82 -1.58
CA CYS A 110 1.35 6.99 -2.42
C CYS A 110 2.60 7.71 -2.90
N SER A 111 3.77 7.45 -2.30
CA SER A 111 5.04 8.02 -2.74
C SER A 111 6.01 6.94 -3.22
N TYR A 112 7.19 7.38 -3.66
CA TYR A 112 8.18 6.48 -4.24
C TYR A 112 8.67 5.47 -3.21
N SER A 113 8.35 4.20 -3.46
CA SER A 113 8.84 3.05 -2.71
C SER A 113 9.47 2.06 -3.69
N LYS A 114 10.54 1.40 -3.26
CA LYS A 114 11.21 0.36 -4.06
C LYS A 114 10.71 -1.01 -3.61
N LEU A 115 10.28 -1.83 -4.57
CA LEU A 115 9.86 -3.20 -4.31
C LEU A 115 11.01 -4.15 -4.61
N TYR A 116 11.42 -4.97 -3.64
CA TYR A 116 12.47 -5.95 -3.81
C TYR A 116 11.92 -7.37 -3.72
N LEU A 117 12.51 -8.30 -4.47
CA LEU A 117 12.38 -9.73 -4.19
C LEU A 117 13.21 -10.04 -2.95
N PHE A 118 12.56 -10.60 -1.93
CA PHE A 118 13.24 -11.04 -0.73
C PHE A 118 13.53 -12.53 -0.84
N ASP A 119 14.79 -12.90 -0.64
CA ASP A 119 15.21 -14.30 -0.60
C ASP A 119 15.84 -14.59 0.76
N ILE A 120 15.13 -15.40 1.56
CA ILE A 120 15.57 -15.79 2.89
C ILE A 120 16.87 -16.60 2.87
N ASN A 121 17.19 -17.27 1.77
CA ASN A 121 18.45 -18.04 1.66
C ASN A 121 19.67 -17.12 1.59
N HIS A 122 19.51 -15.91 1.06
CA HIS A 122 20.54 -14.87 1.05
C HIS A 122 20.57 -14.07 2.37
N ASN A 123 19.57 -14.26 3.23
CA ASN A 123 19.44 -13.59 4.52
C ASN A 123 19.05 -14.59 5.63
N PRO A 124 19.87 -15.63 5.88
CA PRO A 124 19.50 -16.76 6.74
C PRO A 124 19.29 -16.36 8.22
N ASP A 125 19.93 -15.28 8.65
CA ASP A 125 19.78 -14.72 10.01
C ASP A 125 18.57 -13.78 10.14
N SER A 126 17.82 -13.55 9.04
CA SER A 126 16.65 -12.70 9.05
C SER A 126 15.45 -13.46 9.61
N GLU A 127 14.85 -12.93 10.68
CA GLU A 127 13.54 -13.38 11.20
C GLU A 127 12.37 -12.94 10.28
N PHE A 128 12.67 -12.42 9.09
CA PHE A 128 11.70 -11.81 8.18
C PHE A 128 11.20 -12.82 7.14
N ASP A 129 10.02 -13.36 7.38
CA ASP A 129 9.32 -14.26 6.45
C ASP A 129 8.50 -13.42 5.45
N SER A 130 9.06 -13.17 4.27
CA SER A 130 8.42 -12.41 3.18
C SER A 130 8.94 -12.83 1.80
N ASP A 131 8.08 -12.77 0.79
CA ASP A 131 8.45 -12.96 -0.62
C ASP A 131 8.96 -11.66 -1.26
N TYR A 132 8.40 -10.53 -0.83
CA TYR A 132 8.78 -9.21 -1.30
C TYR A 132 8.95 -8.24 -0.14
N LEU A 133 9.80 -7.24 -0.35
CA LEU A 133 10.03 -6.17 0.60
C LEU A 133 9.78 -4.83 -0.09
N LEU A 134 8.75 -4.11 0.35
CA LEU A 134 8.49 -2.74 -0.06
C LEU A 134 9.25 -1.80 0.88
N ILE A 135 10.21 -1.06 0.33
CA ILE A 135 11.11 -0.19 1.08
C ILE A 135 10.79 1.26 0.74
N HIS A 136 10.50 2.04 1.77
CA HIS A 136 10.26 3.48 1.65
C HIS A 136 11.31 4.24 2.45
N ARG A 137 12.18 4.96 1.74
CA ARG A 137 13.29 5.71 2.34
C ARG A 137 12.88 7.14 2.66
N MET A 138 13.04 7.54 3.92
CA MET A 138 12.90 8.91 4.39
C MET A 138 14.27 9.44 4.83
N GLU A 139 14.36 10.72 5.22
CA GLU A 139 15.62 11.36 5.61
C GLU A 139 16.31 10.68 6.80
N ASP A 140 15.55 10.41 7.87
CA ASP A 140 16.06 9.92 9.16
C ASP A 140 15.77 8.43 9.41
N LYS A 141 14.87 7.84 8.62
CA LYS A 141 14.35 6.49 8.84
C LYS A 141 13.99 5.80 7.54
N VAL A 142 13.89 4.49 7.60
CA VAL A 142 13.39 3.68 6.50
C VAL A 142 12.35 2.70 6.99
N LEU A 143 11.25 2.65 6.23
CA LEU A 143 10.11 1.80 6.46
C LEU A 143 10.21 0.58 5.57
N HIS A 144 9.85 -0.56 6.15
CA HIS A 144 9.89 -1.86 5.52
C HIS A 144 8.52 -2.49 5.66
N LEU A 145 7.92 -2.84 4.53
CA LEU A 145 6.68 -3.60 4.50
C LEU A 145 6.94 -4.93 3.81
N GLY A 146 6.94 -5.99 4.60
CA GLY A 146 7.08 -7.35 4.13
C GLY A 146 5.77 -7.88 3.57
N ILE A 147 5.87 -8.49 2.41
CA ILE A 147 4.74 -8.98 1.62
C ILE A 147 4.98 -10.46 1.35
N VAL A 148 4.00 -11.30 1.68
CA VAL A 148 4.01 -12.74 1.39
C VAL A 148 3.00 -13.05 0.29
N LYS A 149 3.31 -14.00 -0.58
CA LYS A 149 2.34 -14.54 -1.53
C LYS A 149 1.29 -15.34 -0.76
N ALA A 150 0.03 -15.21 -1.18
CA ALA A 150 -1.02 -16.06 -0.67
C ALA A 150 -0.77 -17.51 -1.08
N GLN A 151 -1.02 -18.45 -0.17
CA GLN A 151 -1.01 -19.86 -0.52
C GLN A 151 -2.29 -20.17 -1.32
N GLY A 152 -2.14 -20.55 -2.59
CA GLY A 152 -3.29 -20.84 -3.44
C GLY A 152 -2.98 -20.76 -4.93
N LYS A 153 -4.03 -20.92 -5.74
CA LYS A 153 -3.95 -20.89 -7.21
C LYS A 153 -3.93 -19.48 -7.80
N GLU A 154 -4.31 -18.46 -7.02
CA GLU A 154 -4.42 -17.09 -7.52
C GLU A 154 -3.04 -16.46 -7.69
N LYS A 155 -2.66 -16.27 -8.96
CA LYS A 155 -1.35 -15.75 -9.31
C LYS A 155 -1.25 -14.28 -8.95
N GLY A 156 -0.26 -13.93 -8.12
CA GLY A 156 0.03 -12.55 -7.75
C GLY A 156 -0.73 -12.04 -6.53
N LEU A 157 -1.63 -12.84 -5.95
CA LEU A 157 -2.27 -12.54 -4.68
C LEU A 157 -1.23 -12.57 -3.56
N CYS A 158 -1.23 -11.52 -2.74
CA CYS A 158 -0.24 -11.28 -1.70
C CYS A 158 -0.90 -10.63 -0.47
N HIS A 159 -0.21 -10.70 0.67
CA HIS A 159 -0.64 -10.11 1.93
C HIS A 159 0.52 -9.34 2.58
N CYS A 160 0.23 -8.19 3.17
CA CYS A 160 1.16 -7.54 4.09
C CYS A 160 1.33 -8.44 5.32
N ASN A 161 2.57 -8.84 5.61
CA ASN A 161 2.89 -9.76 6.70
C ASN A 161 3.60 -9.06 7.85
N SER A 162 4.56 -8.19 7.55
CA SER A 162 5.44 -7.57 8.55
C SER A 162 5.68 -6.10 8.23
N PHE A 163 5.84 -5.30 9.27
CA PHE A 163 6.23 -3.90 9.16
C PHE A 163 7.44 -3.65 10.07
N ILE A 164 8.49 -2.97 9.59
CA ILE A 164 9.65 -2.61 10.40
C ILE A 164 10.02 -1.16 10.10
N THR A 165 10.52 -0.45 11.10
CA THR A 165 11.15 0.85 10.93
C THR A 165 12.56 0.78 11.49
N THR A 166 13.52 1.31 10.74
CA THR A 166 14.93 1.41 11.13
C THR A 166 15.40 2.85 10.95
N TYR A 167 16.10 3.42 11.95
CA TYR A 167 16.73 4.74 11.80
C TYR A 167 18.01 4.64 10.98
N VAL A 168 18.24 5.62 10.11
CA VAL A 168 19.44 5.69 9.23
C VAL A 168 20.72 5.84 10.06
N ALA A 169 20.63 6.48 11.23
CA ALA A 169 21.78 6.68 12.12
C ALA A 169 22.24 5.42 12.88
N GLU A 170 21.49 4.31 12.82
CA GLU A 170 21.87 3.07 13.52
C GLU A 170 22.89 2.27 12.71
N ARG A 171 23.97 1.79 13.35
CA ARG A 171 25.05 1.02 12.70
C ARG A 171 24.57 -0.24 11.97
N ASP A 172 23.44 -0.78 12.40
CA ASP A 172 22.83 -2.01 11.87
C ASP A 172 21.72 -1.73 10.84
N TYR A 173 21.58 -0.48 10.39
CA TYR A 173 20.59 -0.04 9.40
C TYR A 173 20.54 -0.96 8.16
N ASP A 174 21.69 -1.47 7.72
CA ASP A 174 21.80 -2.28 6.51
C ASP A 174 21.57 -3.79 6.68
N ILE A 175 21.46 -4.33 7.91
CA ILE A 175 21.48 -5.80 8.12
C ILE A 175 20.27 -6.50 7.48
N LEU A 176 19.10 -5.85 7.43
CA LEU A 176 17.89 -6.40 6.78
C LEU A 176 17.89 -6.27 5.25
N TYR A 177 18.87 -5.57 4.66
CA TYR A 177 18.91 -5.26 3.22
C TYR A 177 20.12 -5.84 2.49
N ARG A 178 20.97 -6.61 3.16
CA ARG A 178 22.11 -7.22 2.50
C ARG A 178 21.59 -8.18 1.42
N ASP A 179 22.13 -8.03 0.22
CA ASP A 179 21.90 -8.94 -0.90
C ASP A 179 20.44 -9.09 -1.36
N LEU A 180 19.70 -7.97 -1.44
CA LEU A 180 18.39 -7.94 -2.10
C LEU A 180 18.54 -8.27 -3.58
N SER A 181 18.30 -9.54 -3.91
CA SER A 181 18.54 -10.19 -5.20
C SER A 181 18.02 -9.44 -6.44
N HIS A 182 16.87 -8.77 -6.32
CA HIS A 182 16.26 -8.07 -7.46
C HIS A 182 15.35 -6.93 -6.99
N SER A 183 15.45 -5.78 -7.65
CA SER A 183 14.52 -4.67 -7.48
C SER A 183 13.56 -4.57 -8.66
N TYR A 184 12.29 -4.39 -8.35
CA TYR A 184 11.25 -4.10 -9.33
C TYR A 184 10.90 -2.62 -9.25
N GLU A 185 10.92 -1.94 -10.39
CA GLU A 185 10.38 -0.60 -10.50
C GLU A 185 8.85 -0.64 -10.46
N ILE A 186 8.28 0.05 -9.48
CA ILE A 186 6.83 0.24 -9.38
C ILE A 186 6.44 1.31 -10.38
N THR A 187 5.59 0.96 -11.33
CA THR A 187 5.12 1.91 -12.33
C THR A 187 3.89 2.68 -11.87
N LYS A 188 3.00 2.00 -11.12
CA LYS A 188 1.69 2.51 -10.69
C LYS A 188 1.17 1.69 -9.49
N ILE A 189 0.48 2.32 -8.56
CA ILE A 189 -0.30 1.64 -7.51
C ILE A 189 -1.75 2.08 -7.62
N VAL A 190 -2.64 1.11 -7.77
CA VAL A 190 -4.10 1.31 -7.75
C VAL A 190 -4.64 0.84 -6.43
N ARG A 191 -5.46 1.65 -5.80
CA ARG A 191 -6.23 1.31 -4.61
C ARG A 191 -7.68 1.11 -4.99
N GLU A 192 -8.28 -0.02 -4.64
CA GLU A 192 -9.67 -0.35 -4.89
C GLU A 192 -10.42 -0.57 -3.57
N ASP A 193 -11.57 0.09 -3.37
CA ASP A 193 -12.43 -0.19 -2.23
C ASP A 193 -13.09 -1.56 -2.37
N LYS A 194 -12.92 -2.43 -1.37
CA LYS A 194 -13.40 -3.82 -1.46
C LYS A 194 -14.92 -3.93 -1.54
N ILE A 195 -15.65 -2.97 -1.00
CA ILE A 195 -17.12 -2.96 -0.95
C ILE A 195 -17.66 -2.33 -2.22
N THR A 196 -17.21 -1.12 -2.56
CA THR A 196 -17.77 -0.38 -3.69
C THR A 196 -17.11 -0.72 -5.02
N LYS A 197 -16.02 -1.49 -5.03
CA LYS A 197 -15.21 -1.87 -6.21
C LYS A 197 -14.66 -0.68 -6.98
N GLN A 198 -14.46 0.40 -6.26
CA GLN A 198 -14.05 1.68 -6.80
C GLN A 198 -12.54 1.84 -6.73
N ALA A 199 -11.90 1.98 -7.90
CA ALA A 199 -10.46 2.13 -8.02
C ALA A 199 -10.00 3.60 -8.12
N GLU A 200 -8.77 3.87 -7.70
CA GLU A 200 -8.07 5.15 -7.84
C GLU A 200 -6.57 4.89 -7.93
N VAL A 201 -5.87 5.63 -8.79
CA VAL A 201 -4.41 5.62 -8.83
C VAL A 201 -3.87 6.50 -7.71
N ILE A 202 -3.17 5.90 -6.76
CA ILE A 202 -2.60 6.61 -5.61
C ILE A 202 -1.10 6.88 -5.75
N TYR A 203 -0.44 6.19 -6.69
CA TYR A 203 0.94 6.44 -7.07
C TYR A 203 1.13 6.13 -8.56
N GLN A 204 1.92 6.95 -9.25
CA GLN A 204 2.37 6.70 -10.61
C GLN A 204 3.78 7.26 -10.79
N SER A 205 4.69 6.44 -11.31
CA SER A 205 6.04 6.90 -11.69
C SER A 205 5.98 7.90 -12.84
N GLU A 206 6.93 8.83 -12.88
CA GLU A 206 7.06 9.82 -13.96
C GLU A 206 7.15 9.14 -15.33
N GLN A 207 7.96 8.09 -15.45
CA GLN A 207 8.09 7.33 -16.69
C GLN A 207 6.78 6.66 -17.12
N ALA A 208 6.00 6.14 -16.18
CA ALA A 208 4.68 5.59 -16.52
C ALA A 208 3.70 6.67 -16.95
N SER A 209 3.74 7.85 -16.31
CA SER A 209 2.91 9.01 -16.66
C SER A 209 3.23 9.52 -18.07
N LEU A 210 4.52 9.61 -18.44
CA LEU A 210 4.95 9.99 -19.80
C LEU A 210 4.50 8.96 -20.85
N ARG A 211 4.60 7.67 -20.54
CA ARG A 211 4.10 6.61 -21.44
C ARG A 211 2.59 6.67 -21.62
N GLU A 212 1.85 6.91 -20.54
CA GLU A 212 0.39 7.09 -20.60
C GLU A 212 0.01 8.29 -21.46
N LYS A 213 0.67 9.44 -21.26
CA LYS A 213 0.48 10.63 -22.08
C LYS A 213 0.66 10.32 -23.57
N SER A 214 1.78 9.68 -23.93
CA SER A 214 2.06 9.28 -25.32
C SER A 214 1.02 8.30 -25.87
N GLY A 215 0.52 7.38 -25.04
CA GLY A 215 -0.55 6.46 -25.42
C GLY A 215 -1.86 7.18 -25.74
N ILE A 216 -2.25 8.15 -24.91
CA ILE A 216 -3.45 8.98 -25.13
C ILE A 216 -3.30 9.79 -26.41
N GLU A 217 -2.16 10.44 -26.64
CA GLU A 217 -1.89 11.21 -27.85
C GLU A 217 -2.06 10.36 -29.11
N LYS A 218 -1.49 9.15 -29.11
CA LYS A 218 -1.64 8.20 -30.23
C LYS A 218 -3.09 7.75 -30.44
N MET A 219 -3.82 7.48 -29.36
CA MET A 219 -5.23 7.11 -29.42
C MET A 219 -6.09 8.20 -30.05
N LEU A 220 -5.87 9.47 -29.68
CA LEU A 220 -6.59 10.60 -30.25
C LEU A 220 -6.24 10.80 -31.73
N TYR A 221 -4.94 10.73 -32.06
CA TYR A 221 -4.47 10.88 -33.44
C TYR A 221 -5.06 9.81 -34.38
N ALA A 222 -5.22 8.58 -33.89
CA ALA A 222 -5.78 7.47 -34.66
C ALA A 222 -7.23 7.72 -35.12
N VAL A 223 -7.96 8.62 -34.47
CA VAL A 223 -9.33 9.01 -34.84
C VAL A 223 -9.43 10.45 -35.34
N GLY A 224 -8.29 11.04 -35.72
CA GLY A 224 -8.23 12.38 -36.31
C GLY A 224 -8.49 13.52 -35.32
N ILE A 225 -8.45 13.26 -34.01
CA ILE A 225 -8.56 14.29 -32.99
C ILE A 225 -7.15 14.82 -32.68
N GLU A 226 -6.96 16.14 -32.81
CA GLU A 226 -5.70 16.77 -32.43
C GLU A 226 -5.51 16.68 -30.90
N PRO A 227 -4.36 16.15 -30.42
CA PRO A 227 -4.15 15.91 -28.99
C PRO A 227 -3.75 17.19 -28.27
N GLU A 228 -4.68 18.14 -28.17
CA GLU A 228 -4.47 19.37 -27.39
C GLU A 228 -4.04 19.03 -25.96
N GLU A 229 -3.00 19.71 -25.47
CA GLU A 229 -2.42 19.44 -24.14
C GLU A 229 -3.47 19.44 -23.03
N LYS A 230 -4.46 20.35 -23.12
CA LYS A 230 -5.55 20.44 -22.16
C LYS A 230 -6.42 19.18 -22.17
N LEU A 231 -6.79 18.67 -23.34
CA LEU A 231 -7.61 17.46 -23.46
C LEU A 231 -6.87 16.24 -22.92
N VAL A 232 -5.61 16.05 -23.33
CA VAL A 232 -4.75 14.96 -22.85
C VAL A 232 -4.65 15.00 -21.33
N ARG A 233 -4.45 16.19 -20.74
CA ARG A 233 -4.38 16.36 -19.29
C ARG A 233 -5.69 15.98 -18.57
N TYR A 234 -6.86 16.26 -19.16
CA TYR A 234 -8.13 15.84 -18.56
C TYR A 234 -8.32 14.32 -18.64
N ILE A 235 -7.93 13.68 -19.75
CA ILE A 235 -7.98 12.22 -19.88
C ILE A 235 -7.07 11.56 -18.83
N MET A 236 -5.84 12.06 -18.65
CA MET A 236 -4.94 11.58 -17.60
C MET A 236 -5.55 11.74 -16.20
N LYS A 237 -6.20 12.88 -15.91
CA LYS A 237 -6.88 13.08 -14.62
C LYS A 237 -8.01 12.08 -14.40
N LEU A 238 -8.78 11.76 -15.43
CA LEU A 238 -9.83 10.73 -15.35
C LEU A 238 -9.22 9.35 -15.10
N ASN A 239 -8.14 8.99 -15.81
CA ASN A 239 -7.45 7.72 -15.63
C ASN A 239 -6.93 7.55 -14.19
N VAL A 240 -6.34 8.61 -13.63
CA VAL A 240 -5.91 8.64 -12.23
C VAL A 240 -7.11 8.47 -11.30
N LYS A 241 -8.17 9.26 -11.51
CA LYS A 241 -9.34 9.30 -10.63
C LYS A 241 -10.10 7.98 -10.56
N PHE A 242 -10.22 7.29 -11.69
CA PHE A 242 -10.99 6.05 -11.81
C PHE A 242 -10.13 4.79 -11.84
N GLY A 243 -8.80 4.92 -11.76
CA GLY A 243 -7.88 3.79 -11.63
C GLY A 243 -7.58 3.04 -12.94
N GLU A 244 -8.24 3.38 -14.04
CA GLU A 244 -8.19 2.66 -15.32
C GLU A 244 -7.67 3.53 -16.47
N TYR A 245 -7.24 2.91 -17.56
CA TYR A 245 -6.95 3.64 -18.80
C TYR A 245 -8.21 3.69 -19.64
N HIS A 246 -8.79 4.87 -19.82
CA HIS A 246 -9.99 5.03 -20.63
C HIS A 246 -9.67 4.86 -22.11
N THR A 247 -10.43 3.99 -22.79
CA THR A 247 -10.43 3.89 -24.25
C THR A 247 -11.30 4.98 -24.86
N LEU A 248 -11.24 5.14 -26.17
CA LEU A 248 -12.06 6.10 -26.89
C LEU A 248 -13.58 5.88 -26.66
N ASP A 249 -14.02 4.63 -26.65
CA ASP A 249 -15.43 4.28 -26.41
C ASP A 249 -15.87 4.68 -25.00
N MET A 250 -15.02 4.42 -24.00
CA MET A 250 -15.28 4.81 -22.61
C MET A 250 -15.31 6.34 -22.45
N LEU A 251 -14.44 7.06 -23.15
CA LEU A 251 -14.43 8.53 -23.14
C LEU A 251 -15.65 9.13 -23.83
N SER A 252 -16.20 8.42 -24.82
CA SER A 252 -17.40 8.84 -25.57
C SER A 252 -18.70 8.55 -24.82
N ASP A 253 -18.72 7.53 -23.96
CA ASP A 253 -19.86 7.23 -23.08
C ASP A 253 -19.90 8.18 -21.87
N THR A 254 -20.39 9.40 -22.12
CA THR A 254 -20.49 10.45 -21.09
C THR A 254 -21.43 10.08 -19.94
N GLU A 255 -22.43 9.22 -20.18
CA GLU A 255 -23.33 8.75 -19.11
C GLU A 255 -22.60 7.79 -18.18
N GLN A 256 -21.83 6.85 -18.73
CA GLN A 256 -21.05 5.92 -17.93
C GLN A 256 -19.97 6.65 -17.12
N LEU A 257 -19.31 7.65 -17.69
CA LEU A 257 -18.36 8.49 -16.94
C LEU A 257 -19.03 9.20 -15.77
N MET A 258 -20.21 9.78 -15.97
CA MET A 258 -20.96 10.44 -14.90
C MET A 258 -21.40 9.47 -13.80
N LYS A 259 -21.77 8.23 -14.15
CA LYS A 259 -22.12 7.17 -13.18
C LYS A 259 -20.95 6.76 -12.27
N LYS A 260 -19.70 7.01 -12.68
CA LYS A 260 -18.50 6.71 -11.88
C LYS A 260 -18.19 7.77 -10.82
N CYS A 261 -18.78 8.96 -10.92
CA CYS A 261 -18.54 10.07 -9.99
C CYS A 261 -19.05 9.76 -8.58
N ARG A 262 -18.27 10.11 -7.54
CA ARG A 262 -18.60 9.84 -6.13
C ARG A 262 -19.00 11.08 -5.36
N ASP A 263 -18.44 12.21 -5.78
CA ASP A 263 -18.66 13.50 -5.15
C ASP A 263 -18.74 14.61 -6.20
N LYS A 264 -19.06 15.82 -5.73
CA LYS A 264 -19.19 17.00 -6.60
C LYS A 264 -17.89 17.36 -7.33
N ARG A 265 -16.72 16.96 -6.81
CA ARG A 265 -15.42 17.23 -7.46
C ARG A 265 -15.20 16.28 -8.64
N ASP A 266 -15.56 15.01 -8.48
CA ASP A 266 -15.56 14.05 -9.57
C ASP A 266 -16.50 14.51 -10.69
N GLU A 267 -17.73 14.93 -10.33
CA GLU A 267 -18.67 15.47 -11.29
C GLU A 267 -18.13 16.70 -12.02
N ALA A 268 -17.48 17.63 -11.31
CA ALA A 268 -16.90 18.81 -11.91
C ALA A 268 -15.79 18.43 -12.91
N LEU A 269 -14.90 17.51 -12.54
CA LEU A 269 -13.85 16.99 -13.42
C LEU A 269 -14.43 16.37 -14.70
N VAL A 270 -15.46 15.51 -14.57
CA VAL A 270 -16.09 14.84 -15.70
C VAL A 270 -16.86 15.84 -16.57
N LYS A 271 -17.59 16.80 -15.99
CA LYS A 271 -18.30 17.85 -16.73
C LYS A 271 -17.34 18.74 -17.54
N ASP A 272 -16.22 19.13 -16.95
CA ASP A 272 -15.17 19.88 -17.63
C ASP A 272 -14.58 19.08 -18.80
N PHE A 273 -14.29 17.79 -18.58
CA PHE A 273 -13.83 16.89 -19.64
C PHE A 273 -14.87 16.80 -20.77
N ILE A 274 -16.14 16.53 -20.47
CA ILE A 274 -17.22 16.41 -21.47
C ILE A 274 -17.35 17.70 -22.30
N SER A 275 -17.23 18.87 -21.66
CA SER A 275 -17.27 20.16 -22.34
C SER A 275 -16.13 20.32 -23.35
N LEU A 276 -14.92 19.87 -23.02
CA LEU A 276 -13.78 19.84 -23.93
C LEU A 276 -13.95 18.77 -25.02
N TRP A 277 -14.32 17.56 -24.63
CA TRP A 277 -14.54 16.42 -25.51
C TRP A 277 -15.50 16.76 -26.65
N ARG A 278 -16.63 17.41 -26.34
CA ARG A 278 -17.63 17.83 -27.33
C ARG A 278 -17.15 18.93 -28.28
N LYS A 279 -16.17 19.73 -27.88
CA LYS A 279 -15.57 20.76 -28.75
C LYS A 279 -14.59 20.13 -29.73
N CYS A 280 -13.76 19.22 -29.25
CA CYS A 280 -12.77 18.49 -30.07
C CYS A 280 -13.44 17.44 -30.98
N GLY A 281 -14.52 16.82 -30.52
CA GLY A 281 -15.34 15.86 -31.27
C GLY A 281 -16.25 16.46 -32.33
N ARG A 282 -16.23 17.78 -32.56
CA ARG A 282 -16.84 18.42 -33.75
C ARG A 282 -15.96 18.28 -34.99
N LEU A 283 -15.41 17.09 -35.20
CA LEU A 283 -14.83 16.67 -36.46
C LEU A 283 -15.76 15.62 -37.08
N ARG A 284 -16.78 16.16 -37.77
CA ARG A 284 -17.69 15.54 -38.76
C ARG A 284 -18.55 14.37 -38.30
#